data_AF-A0A2G9YGZ2-F1
#
_entry.id   AF-A0A2G9YGZ2-F1
#
_cell.length_a   1.000
_cell.length_b   1.000
_cell.length_c   1.000
_cell.angle_alpha   90.00
_cell.angle_beta   90.00
_cell.angle_gamma   90.00
#
_symmetry.space_group_name_H-M   'P 1'
#
loop_
_entity.id
_entity.type
_entity.pdbx_description
1 polymer ?
#
loop_
_entity_poly.entity_id
_entity_poly.type
_entity_poly.pdbx_seq_one_letter_code
_entity_poly.pdbx_strand_id
1 'polypeptide(L)' 'MIPLFSKPKVISEKENQAVFEIESLYPGYGVTIGNSLRRVLLSSLPGAAITKMKIKGVPHEFSTIPGVFEDV' A
#
# COMPACT_ATOMS: atom_id res chain seq x y z
N MET A 1 20.04 -7.96 31.47
CA MET A 1 20.40 -8.03 30.03
C MET A 1 19.17 -7.65 29.25
N ILE A 2 19.21 -6.59 28.46
CA ILE A 2 18.07 -6.18 27.62
C ILE A 2 17.97 -7.21 26.49
N PRO A 3 16.78 -7.79 26.21
CA PRO A 3 16.64 -8.71 25.09
C PRO A 3 16.93 -7.95 23.79
N LEU A 4 17.86 -8.47 23.00
CA LEU A 4 18.13 -7.97 21.65
C LEU A 4 16.85 -8.10 20.83
N PHE A 5 16.58 -7.13 19.95
CA PHE A 5 15.48 -7.21 19.00
C PHE A 5 15.47 -8.56 18.28
N SER A 6 14.36 -9.29 18.39
CA SER A 6 14.15 -10.53 17.64
C SER A 6 13.81 -10.20 16.19
N LYS A 7 14.21 -11.07 15.26
CA LYS A 7 13.79 -10.93 13.86
C LYS A 7 12.25 -10.98 13.78
N PRO A 8 11.60 -10.15 12.95
CA PRO A 8 10.17 -10.22 12.73
C PRO A 8 9.74 -11.62 12.30
N LYS A 9 8.65 -12.12 12.87
CA LYS A 9 8.08 -13.43 12.55
C LYS A 9 6.98 -13.26 11.50
N VAL A 10 6.99 -14.12 10.48
CA VAL A 10 5.92 -14.18 9.48
C VAL A 10 4.82 -15.10 10.00
N ILE A 11 3.61 -14.57 10.18
CA ILE A 11 2.44 -15.31 10.68
C ILE A 11 1.64 -15.90 9.52
N SER A 12 1.54 -15.17 8.42
CA SER A 12 0.86 -15.59 7.20
C SER A 12 1.47 -14.88 6.01
N GLU A 13 1.60 -15.60 4.91
CA GLU A 13 2.01 -15.06 3.62
C GLU A 13 1.10 -15.64 2.54
N LYS A 14 0.44 -14.75 1.81
CA LYS A 14 -0.39 -15.02 0.63
C LYS A 14 0.15 -14.14 -0.50
N GLU A 15 -0.33 -14.37 -1.72
CA GLU A 15 0.11 -13.66 -2.92
C GLU A 15 0.16 -12.12 -2.76
N ASN A 16 -0.89 -11.51 -2.18
CA ASN A 16 -0.99 -10.05 -2.02
C ASN A 16 -1.19 -9.60 -0.56
N GLN A 17 -0.91 -10.47 0.42
CA GLN A 17 -1.11 -10.16 1.84
C GLN A 17 -0.11 -10.91 2.71
N ALA A 18 0.60 -10.18 3.58
CA ALA A 18 1.48 -10.75 4.58
C ALA A 18 1.20 -10.16 5.97
N VAL A 19 1.35 -10.98 7.01
CA VAL A 19 1.19 -10.60 8.42
C VAL A 19 2.50 -10.83 9.15
N PHE A 20 3.04 -9.77 9.74
CA PHE A 20 4.30 -9.78 10.49
C PHE A 20 4.06 -9.49 11.97
N GLU A 21 4.72 -10.24 12.84
CA GLU A 21 4.74 -10.06 14.29
C GLU A 21 6.13 -9.58 14.73
N ILE A 22 6.16 -8.48 15.47
CA ILE A 22 7.38 -7.87 16.02
C ILE A 22 7.23 -7.82 17.54
N GLU A 23 8.16 -8.49 18.23
CA GLU A 23 8.15 -8.63 19.68
C GLU A 23 9.40 -8.00 20.30
N SER A 24 9.53 -8.11 21.63
CA SER A 24 10.69 -7.61 22.39
C SER A 24 10.93 -6.10 22.23
N LEU A 25 9.85 -5.33 22.17
CA LEU A 25 9.88 -3.87 22.13
C LEU A 25 9.69 -3.28 23.53
N TYR A 26 10.31 -2.14 23.79
CA TYR A 26 10.00 -1.35 24.97
C TYR A 26 8.53 -0.89 24.96
N PRO A 27 7.90 -0.70 26.14
CA PRO A 27 6.56 -0.13 26.22
C PRO A 27 6.44 1.16 25.40
N GLY A 28 5.40 1.25 24.58
CA GLY A 28 5.16 2.38 23.68
C GLY A 28 5.86 2.32 22.31
N TYR A 29 6.93 1.53 22.15
CA TYR A 29 7.68 1.48 20.88
C TYR A 29 6.90 0.76 19.76
N GLY A 30 5.97 -0.11 20.10
CA GLY A 30 5.08 -0.74 19.11
C GLY A 30 4.31 0.29 18.27
N VAL A 31 3.80 1.34 18.92
CA VAL A 31 3.09 2.44 18.24
C VAL A 31 4.05 3.30 17.43
N THR A 32 5.21 3.63 17.97
CA THR A 32 6.24 4.44 17.28
C THR A 32 6.69 3.78 15.98
N ILE A 33 7.02 2.48 16.02
CA ILE A 33 7.47 1.73 14.85
C ILE A 33 6.30 1.45 13.91
N GLY A 34 5.16 0.99 14.43
CA GLY A 34 3.98 0.67 13.62
C GLY A 34 3.46 1.86 12.81
N ASN A 35 3.36 3.04 13.43
CA ASN A 35 2.95 4.26 12.73
C ASN A 35 3.97 4.68 11.66
N SER A 36 5.26 4.57 11.97
CA SER A 36 6.33 4.89 11.02
C SER A 36 6.31 3.96 9.81
N LEU A 37 6.26 2.65 10.04
CA LEU A 37 6.18 1.64 8.97
C LEU A 37 4.92 1.82 8.12
N ARG A 38 3.76 2.04 8.74
CA ARG A 38 2.51 2.29 8.00
C ARG A 38 2.64 3.48 7.04
N ARG A 39 3.26 4.59 7.48
CA ARG A 39 3.46 5.77 6.63
C ARG A 39 4.40 5.48 5.46
N VAL A 40 5.52 4.80 5.73
CA VAL A 40 6.50 4.43 4.70
C VAL A 40 5.89 3.49 3.66
N LEU A 41 5.18 2.45 4.11
CA LEU A 41 4.55 1.46 3.23
C LEU A 41 3.49 2.09 2.32
N LEU A 42 2.72 3.06 2.82
CA LEU A 42 1.65 3.71 2.05
C LEU A 42 2.13 4.85 1.14
N SER A 43 3.22 5.53 1.49
CA SER A 43 3.57 6.82 0.85
C SER A 43 4.97 6.88 0.25
N SER A 44 5.87 5.97 0.61
CA SER A 44 7.28 6.06 0.24
C SER A 44 7.75 4.92 -0.65
N LEU A 45 6.95 3.88 -0.81
CA LEU A 45 7.25 2.82 -1.76
C LEU A 45 7.10 3.35 -3.19
N PRO A 46 8.12 3.20 -4.04
CA PRO A 46 8.01 3.57 -5.44
C PRO A 46 6.97 2.68 -6.12
N GLY A 47 6.17 3.28 -6.97
CA GLY A 47 5.16 2.60 -7.77
C GLY A 47 4.88 3.39 -9.03
N ALA A 48 4.08 2.81 -9.92
CA ALA A 48 3.59 3.47 -11.10
C ALA A 48 2.06 3.47 -11.08
N ALA A 49 1.45 4.57 -11.50
CA ALA A 49 0.02 4.70 -11.65
C ALA A 49 -0.28 5.48 -12.93
N ILE A 50 -1.46 5.23 -13.51
CA ILE A 50 -1.94 6.00 -14.66
C ILE A 50 -2.22 7.42 -14.19
N THR A 51 -1.56 8.40 -14.81
CA THR A 51 -1.71 9.83 -14.44
C THR A 51 -2.60 10.59 -15.42
N LYS A 52 -2.61 10.20 -16.70
CA LYS A 52 -3.41 10.80 -17.76
C LYS A 52 -3.72 9.77 -18.84
N MET A 53 -4.88 9.91 -19.46
CA MET A 53 -5.29 9.12 -20.62
C MET A 53 -5.92 10.06 -21.65
N LYS A 54 -5.76 9.76 -22.94
CA LYS A 54 -6.39 10.49 -24.04
C LYS A 54 -7.04 9.50 -25.00
N ILE A 55 -8.36 9.56 -25.10
CA ILE A 55 -9.13 8.74 -26.05
C ILE A 55 -9.46 9.60 -27.28
N LYS A 56 -9.25 9.04 -28.47
CA LYS A 56 -9.59 9.73 -29.72
C LYS A 56 -11.11 9.89 -29.83
N GLY A 57 -11.57 11.12 -30.06
CA GLY A 57 -12.99 11.41 -30.22
C GLY A 57 -13.76 11.65 -28.91
N VAL A 58 -13.09 11.56 -27.75
CA VAL A 58 -13.68 11.89 -26.45
C VAL A 58 -13.21 13.29 -26.04
N PRO A 59 -14.11 14.30 -25.98
CA PRO A 59 -13.73 15.65 -25.62
C PRO A 59 -13.48 15.85 -24.11
N HIS A 60 -14.19 15.11 -23.25
CA HIS A 60 -14.09 15.22 -21.79
C HIS A 60 -14.44 13.90 -21.09
N GLU A 61 -14.10 13.79 -19.79
CA GLU A 61 -14.31 12.59 -18.97
C GLU A 61 -15.78 12.15 -18.88
N PHE A 62 -16.75 13.06 -18.92
CA PHE A 62 -18.17 12.69 -18.87
C PHE A 62 -18.79 12.28 -20.22
N SER A 63 -17.99 11.91 -21.23
CA SER A 63 -18.53 11.57 -22.55
C SER A 63 -18.86 10.09 -22.64
N THR A 64 -19.90 9.75 -23.39
CA THR A 64 -20.17 8.35 -23.76
C THR A 64 -19.44 8.01 -25.07
N ILE A 65 -18.98 6.77 -25.19
CA ILE A 65 -18.34 6.27 -26.41
C ILE A 65 -19.32 5.34 -27.15
N PRO A 66 -19.64 5.61 -28.43
CA PRO A 66 -20.48 4.71 -29.20
C PRO A 66 -19.90 3.29 -29.26
N GLY A 67 -20.70 2.30 -28.85
CA GLY A 67 -20.29 0.89 -28.82
C GLY A 67 -19.57 0.45 -27.55
N VAL A 68 -19.44 1.32 -26.54
CA VAL A 68 -18.96 0.99 -25.19
C VAL A 68 -20.14 1.06 -24.22
N PHE A 69 -20.23 0.10 -23.30
CA PHE A 69 -21.32 0.03 -22.32
C PHE A 69 -21.05 0.96 -21.13
N GLU A 70 -19.79 1.05 -20.72
CA GLU A 70 -19.29 1.93 -19.68
C GLU A 70 -19.10 3.38 -20.18
N ASP A 71 -19.23 4.34 -19.27
CA ASP A 71 -18.79 5.72 -19.46
C ASP A 71 -17.27 5.86 -19.28
N VAL A 72 -16.73 7.05 -19.60
CA VAL A 72 -15.28 7.33 -19.60
C VAL A 72 -14.74 7.65 -18.22
#